data_AF-A0A5F1Z1C3-F1
#
_entry.id   AF-A0A5F1Z1C3-F1
#
_cell.length_a   1.000
_cell.length_b   1.000
_cell.length_c   1.000
_cell.angle_alpha   90.00
_cell.angle_beta   90.00
_cell.angle_gamma   90.00
#
_symmetry.space_group_name_H-M   'P 1'
#
loop_
_entity.id
_entity.type
_entity.pdbx_description
1 polymer ?
#
loop_
_entity_poly.entity_id
_entity_poly.type
_entity_poly.pdbx_seq_one_letter_code
_entity_poly.pdbx_strand_id
1 'polypeptide(L)'
;MKLMLRLSVFSVLLSFGIEAQSLDPNRYQKIKSVVTQTGHLRTESLAREIYEITPEPLDYLLAIVKEPGLRIYAISQINDLIADFGGNSAKEYLESTVADERKHPSVRNAAAFSYGRIFYPSDKSGTENFLLKFSGNERIGGSVQNTLRELRTGKLKSVRFSDRIKKENVKKLKSETLKKRNVKSDRS
;
A
#
# COMPACT_ATOMS: atom_id res chain seq x y z
N MET A 1 -6.21 -66.56 -9.90
CA MET A 1 -7.50 -65.84 -10.11
C MET A 1 -7.41 -64.49 -9.43
N LYS A 2 -7.63 -63.41 -10.19
CA LYS A 2 -7.75 -62.04 -9.69
C LYS A 2 -9.05 -61.91 -8.90
N LEU A 3 -9.01 -61.34 -7.70
CA LEU A 3 -10.18 -60.70 -7.10
C LEU A 3 -9.76 -59.32 -6.60
N MET A 4 -10.18 -58.30 -7.34
CA MET A 4 -10.13 -56.91 -6.89
C MET A 4 -11.17 -56.73 -5.79
N LEU A 5 -10.81 -56.09 -4.69
CA LEU A 5 -11.77 -55.34 -3.89
C LEU A 5 -11.16 -53.98 -3.57
N ARG A 6 -11.73 -52.95 -4.21
CA ARG A 6 -11.45 -51.55 -3.94
C ARG A 6 -12.15 -51.16 -2.65
N LEU A 7 -11.46 -50.48 -1.73
CA LEU A 7 -12.12 -49.58 -0.79
C LEU A 7 -11.51 -48.19 -0.96
N SER A 8 -12.34 -47.29 -1.46
CA SER A 8 -12.11 -45.87 -1.62
C SER A 8 -12.11 -45.22 -0.24
N VAL A 9 -11.04 -44.52 0.13
CA VAL A 9 -11.07 -43.56 1.24
C VAL A 9 -11.26 -42.18 0.63
N PHE A 10 -12.39 -41.60 1.00
CA PHE A 10 -12.93 -40.34 0.55
C PHE A 10 -12.13 -39.19 1.16
N SER A 11 -11.23 -38.58 0.38
CA SER A 11 -10.55 -37.34 0.79
C SER A 11 -11.52 -36.16 0.70
N VAL A 12 -12.10 -35.77 1.83
CA VAL A 12 -12.82 -34.49 1.95
C VAL A 12 -11.77 -33.38 1.94
N LEU A 13 -11.47 -32.85 0.76
CA LEU A 13 -10.83 -31.55 0.61
C LEU A 13 -11.86 -30.49 1.01
N LEU A 14 -11.80 -30.06 2.27
CA LEU A 14 -12.43 -28.82 2.73
C LEU A 14 -11.71 -27.65 2.04
N SER A 15 -12.14 -27.32 0.82
CA SER A 15 -11.84 -26.05 0.20
C SER A 15 -12.63 -24.97 0.93
N PHE A 16 -12.03 -24.37 1.96
CA PHE A 16 -12.46 -23.05 2.42
C PHE A 16 -12.12 -22.06 1.31
N GLY A 17 -13.07 -21.88 0.38
CA GLY A 17 -13.05 -20.76 -0.54
C GLY A 17 -13.19 -19.49 0.28
N ILE A 18 -12.06 -18.85 0.59
CA ILE A 18 -12.05 -17.42 0.87
C ILE A 18 -12.53 -16.80 -0.44
N GLU A 19 -13.80 -16.41 -0.46
CA GLU A 19 -14.40 -15.73 -1.59
C GLU A 19 -13.62 -14.41 -1.74
N ALA A 20 -12.66 -14.40 -2.68
CA ALA A 20 -11.94 -13.20 -3.06
C ALA A 20 -12.99 -12.26 -3.65
N GLN A 21 -13.49 -11.34 -2.82
CA GLN A 21 -14.50 -10.38 -3.25
C GLN A 21 -13.92 -9.61 -4.43
N SER A 22 -14.52 -9.77 -5.60
CA SER A 22 -14.00 -9.17 -6.82
C SER A 22 -13.98 -7.65 -6.67
N LEU A 23 -12.84 -7.02 -6.98
CA LEU A 23 -12.71 -5.56 -6.94
C LEU A 23 -13.76 -4.91 -7.84
N ASP A 24 -14.36 -3.81 -7.37
CA ASP A 24 -15.34 -3.05 -8.16
C ASP A 24 -14.65 -2.48 -9.43
N PRO A 25 -15.10 -2.87 -10.63
CA PRO A 25 -14.40 -2.48 -11.86
C PRO A 25 -14.39 -0.97 -12.11
N ASN A 26 -15.40 -0.23 -11.66
CA ASN A 26 -15.48 1.22 -11.86
C ASN A 26 -14.47 1.94 -10.96
N ARG A 27 -14.40 1.58 -9.67
CA ARG A 27 -13.38 2.06 -8.74
C ARG A 27 -11.98 1.71 -9.22
N TYR A 28 -11.79 0.49 -9.72
CA TYR A 28 -10.53 0.05 -10.30
C TYR A 28 -10.07 0.97 -11.43
N GLN A 29 -10.91 1.22 -12.44
CA GLN A 29 -10.55 2.07 -13.57
C GLN A 29 -10.29 3.52 -13.15
N LYS A 30 -11.06 4.05 -12.19
CA LYS A 30 -10.83 5.40 -11.64
C LYS A 30 -9.52 5.51 -10.88
N ILE A 31 -9.18 4.54 -10.03
CA ILE A 31 -7.89 4.56 -9.31
C ILE A 31 -6.75 4.40 -10.32
N LYS A 32 -6.89 3.49 -11.29
CA LYS A 32 -5.91 3.29 -12.35
C LYS A 32 -5.65 4.58 -13.14
N SER A 33 -6.70 5.30 -13.52
CA SER A 33 -6.54 6.57 -14.23
C SER A 33 -5.77 7.58 -13.39
N VAL A 34 -6.09 7.74 -12.10
CA VAL A 34 -5.37 8.63 -11.16
C VAL A 34 -3.88 8.27 -11.04
N VAL A 35 -3.54 7.00 -10.81
CA VAL A 35 -2.14 6.59 -10.57
C VAL A 35 -1.28 6.53 -11.83
N THR A 36 -1.89 6.59 -13.00
CA THR A 36 -1.19 6.60 -14.30
C THR A 36 -1.10 7.99 -14.93
N GLN A 37 -1.69 9.01 -14.31
CA GLN A 37 -1.57 10.39 -14.75
C GLN A 37 -0.09 10.79 -14.90
N THR A 38 0.21 11.53 -15.97
CA THR A 38 1.55 12.06 -16.23
C THR A 38 1.72 13.41 -15.56
N GLY A 39 2.87 13.64 -14.91
CA GLY A 39 3.22 14.93 -14.29
C GLY A 39 3.83 14.75 -12.90
N HIS A 40 4.38 15.82 -12.33
CA HIS A 40 4.84 15.84 -10.93
C HIS A 40 3.66 16.07 -9.98
N LEU A 41 2.80 15.06 -9.87
CA LEU A 41 1.71 15.08 -8.91
C LEU A 41 2.25 14.74 -7.53
N ARG A 42 1.89 15.57 -6.54
CA ARG A 42 2.28 15.34 -5.14
C ARG A 42 1.50 14.13 -4.60
N THR A 43 2.17 13.25 -3.86
CA THR A 43 1.56 12.06 -3.23
C THR A 43 0.31 12.40 -2.42
N GLU A 44 0.29 13.56 -1.74
CA GLU A 44 -0.87 14.04 -0.98
C GLU A 44 -2.11 14.26 -1.86
N SER A 45 -1.95 14.85 -3.05
CA SER A 45 -3.04 15.09 -3.99
C SER A 45 -3.63 13.78 -4.49
N LEU A 46 -2.76 12.85 -4.89
CA LEU A 46 -3.15 11.52 -5.36
C LEU A 46 -3.86 10.72 -4.26
N ALA A 47 -3.33 10.74 -3.03
CA ALA A 47 -3.94 10.06 -1.89
C ALA A 47 -5.34 10.61 -1.61
N ARG A 48 -5.55 11.93 -1.74
CA ARG A 48 -6.86 12.56 -1.59
C ARG A 48 -7.84 12.14 -2.67
N GLU A 49 -7.45 12.21 -3.94
CA GLU A 49 -8.29 11.79 -5.07
C GLU A 49 -8.70 10.31 -4.95
N ILE A 50 -7.77 9.44 -4.56
CA ILE A 50 -8.05 8.02 -4.35
C ILE A 50 -8.99 7.82 -3.16
N TYR A 51 -8.78 8.55 -2.05
CA TYR A 51 -9.63 8.45 -0.86
C TYR A 51 -11.09 8.84 -1.17
N GLU A 52 -11.32 9.79 -2.08
CA GLU A 52 -12.66 10.17 -2.55
C GLU A 52 -13.35 9.05 -3.36
N ILE A 53 -12.58 8.19 -4.03
CA ILE A 53 -13.10 7.01 -4.74
C ILE A 53 -13.43 5.90 -3.74
N THR A 54 -12.51 5.59 -2.83
CA THR A 54 -12.71 4.64 -1.73
C THR A 54 -11.74 4.90 -0.57
N PRO A 55 -12.19 4.83 0.70
CA PRO A 55 -11.30 5.00 1.87
C PRO A 55 -10.32 3.84 2.06
N GLU A 56 -10.55 2.70 1.40
CA GLU A 56 -9.75 1.47 1.48
C GLU A 56 -9.28 1.06 0.07
N PRO A 57 -8.29 1.75 -0.52
CA PRO A 57 -7.87 1.51 -1.90
C PRO A 57 -6.76 0.45 -2.06
N LEU A 58 -6.26 -0.12 -0.97
CA LEU A 58 -5.03 -0.92 -0.97
C LEU A 58 -5.10 -2.09 -1.97
N ASP A 59 -6.19 -2.85 -1.96
CA ASP A 59 -6.34 -4.00 -2.86
C ASP A 59 -6.38 -3.59 -4.34
N TYR A 60 -6.95 -2.41 -4.65
CA TYR A 60 -6.92 -1.84 -5.98
C TYR A 60 -5.50 -1.46 -6.39
N LEU A 61 -4.75 -0.80 -5.52
CA LEU A 61 -3.35 -0.42 -5.77
C LEU A 61 -2.47 -1.66 -5.99
N LEU A 62 -2.66 -2.70 -5.18
CA LEU A 62 -1.94 -3.98 -5.29
C LEU A 62 -2.29 -4.75 -6.56
N ALA A 63 -3.52 -4.63 -7.06
CA ALA A 63 -3.93 -5.22 -8.33
C ALA A 63 -3.33 -4.44 -9.52
N ILE A 64 -3.44 -3.10 -9.50
CA ILE A 64 -2.93 -2.25 -10.58
C ILE A 64 -1.42 -2.41 -10.75
N VAL A 65 -0.64 -2.40 -9.66
CA VAL A 65 0.83 -2.45 -9.75
C VAL A 65 1.39 -3.76 -10.33
N LYS A 66 0.56 -4.82 -10.37
CA LYS A 66 0.89 -6.11 -11.00
C LYS A 66 0.58 -6.15 -12.49
N GLU A 67 -0.09 -5.14 -13.03
CA GLU A 67 -0.39 -5.09 -14.45
C GLU A 67 0.89 -4.96 -15.29
N PRO A 68 1.00 -5.71 -16.40
CA PRO A 68 2.09 -5.54 -17.32
C PRO A 68 2.00 -4.17 -18.03
N GLY A 69 3.15 -3.62 -18.42
CA GLY A 69 3.22 -2.40 -19.23
C GLY A 69 3.16 -1.08 -18.44
N LEU A 70 3.05 -1.13 -17.10
CA LEU A 70 3.20 0.07 -16.28
C LEU A 70 4.61 0.66 -16.42
N ARG A 71 4.66 1.98 -16.59
CA ARG A 71 5.92 2.73 -16.62
C ARG A 71 6.55 2.75 -15.23
N ILE A 72 7.88 2.74 -15.17
CA ILE A 72 8.65 2.74 -13.91
C ILE A 72 8.20 3.85 -12.96
N TYR A 73 7.97 5.07 -13.45
CA TYR A 73 7.53 6.18 -12.59
C TYR A 73 6.15 5.91 -11.95
N ALA A 74 5.23 5.27 -12.68
CA ALA A 74 3.90 4.96 -12.17
C ALA A 74 3.99 3.89 -11.08
N ILE A 75 4.86 2.88 -11.26
CA ILE A 75 5.12 1.87 -10.24
C ILE A 75 5.69 2.52 -8.97
N SER A 76 6.66 3.43 -9.11
CA SER A 76 7.22 4.15 -7.96
C SER A 76 6.16 4.98 -7.22
N GLN A 77 5.29 5.68 -7.95
CA GLN A 77 4.18 6.44 -7.39
C GLN A 77 3.16 5.54 -6.68
N ILE A 78 2.84 4.38 -7.25
CA ILE A 78 1.97 3.39 -6.62
C ILE A 78 2.61 2.82 -5.35
N ASN A 79 3.93 2.56 -5.33
CA ASN A 79 4.63 2.12 -4.11
C ASN A 79 4.50 3.15 -2.98
N ASP A 80 4.60 4.44 -3.28
CA ASP A 80 4.39 5.51 -2.30
C ASP A 80 2.95 5.53 -1.76
N LEU A 81 1.95 5.33 -2.63
CA LEU A 81 0.55 5.25 -2.24
C LEU A 81 0.26 3.99 -1.41
N ILE A 82 0.77 2.83 -1.81
CA ILE A 82 0.66 1.58 -1.03
C ILE A 82 1.25 1.78 0.37
N ALA A 83 2.41 2.41 0.48
CA ALA A 83 3.01 2.73 1.76
C ALA A 83 2.13 3.72 2.56
N ASP A 84 1.58 4.76 1.91
CA ASP A 84 0.74 5.77 2.56
C ASP A 84 -0.56 5.18 3.15
N PHE A 85 -1.22 4.28 2.43
CA PHE A 85 -2.41 3.57 2.91
C PHE A 85 -2.07 2.46 3.92
N GLY A 86 -0.85 1.92 3.86
CA GLY A 86 -0.24 1.10 4.90
C GLY A 86 -0.90 -0.27 5.10
N GLY A 87 -0.66 -0.86 6.28
CA GLY A 87 -1.12 -2.21 6.63
C GLY A 87 -0.11 -3.31 6.32
N ASN A 88 -0.43 -4.54 6.74
CA ASN A 88 0.48 -5.69 6.58
C ASN A 88 0.68 -6.05 5.10
N SER A 89 -0.39 -6.05 4.30
CA SER A 89 -0.29 -6.33 2.86
C SER A 89 0.60 -5.32 2.12
N ALA A 90 0.57 -4.04 2.54
CA ALA A 90 1.48 -3.02 2.00
C ALA A 90 2.94 -3.30 2.40
N LYS A 91 3.18 -3.67 3.66
CA LYS A 91 4.50 -4.07 4.17
C LYS A 91 5.06 -5.24 3.35
N GLU A 92 4.31 -6.32 3.24
CA GLU A 92 4.68 -7.55 2.52
C GLU A 92 4.94 -7.28 1.03
N TYR A 93 4.09 -6.49 0.38
CA TYR A 93 4.28 -6.11 -1.01
C TYR A 93 5.57 -5.30 -1.22
N LEU A 94 5.86 -4.33 -0.35
CA LEU A 94 7.06 -3.50 -0.48
C LEU A 94 8.31 -4.32 -0.20
N GLU A 95 8.29 -5.16 0.84
CA GLU A 95 9.40 -6.06 1.16
C GLU A 95 9.70 -7.02 0.01
N SER A 96 8.68 -7.67 -0.55
CA SER A 96 8.84 -8.54 -1.73
C SER A 96 9.33 -7.78 -2.96
N THR A 97 8.88 -6.53 -3.16
CA THR A 97 9.34 -5.69 -4.27
C THR A 97 10.80 -5.30 -4.14
N VAL A 98 11.30 -5.02 -2.94
CA VAL A 98 12.73 -4.77 -2.69
C VAL A 98 13.57 -6.03 -2.91
N ALA A 99 13.06 -7.17 -2.47
CA ALA A 99 13.75 -8.46 -2.57
C ALA A 99 13.80 -9.05 -3.99
N ASP A 100 12.88 -8.69 -4.88
CA ASP A 100 12.81 -9.25 -6.23
C ASP A 100 13.87 -8.66 -7.17
N GLU A 101 14.97 -9.39 -7.37
CA GLU A 101 16.08 -8.95 -8.22
C GLU A 101 15.74 -8.88 -9.72
N ARG A 102 14.62 -9.46 -10.14
CA ARG A 102 14.12 -9.36 -11.52
C ARG A 102 13.48 -7.99 -11.80
N LYS A 103 13.09 -7.25 -10.75
CA LYS A 103 12.52 -5.91 -10.91
C LYS A 103 13.59 -4.87 -11.19
N HIS A 104 13.19 -3.82 -11.92
CA HIS A 104 14.07 -2.70 -12.23
C HIS A 104 14.64 -2.04 -10.96
N PRO A 105 15.93 -1.68 -10.90
CA PRO A 105 16.54 -1.07 -9.72
C PRO A 105 15.80 0.15 -9.19
N SER A 106 15.29 1.04 -10.07
CA SER A 106 14.50 2.20 -9.64
C SER A 106 13.20 1.82 -8.92
N VAL A 107 12.54 0.73 -9.32
CA VAL A 107 11.33 0.23 -8.64
C VAL A 107 11.69 -0.30 -7.25
N ARG A 108 12.78 -1.07 -7.15
CA ARG A 108 13.30 -1.60 -5.88
C ARG A 108 13.73 -0.48 -4.93
N ASN A 109 14.44 0.52 -5.45
CA ASN A 109 14.85 1.72 -4.71
C ASN A 109 13.64 2.51 -4.20
N ALA A 110 12.64 2.73 -5.05
CA ALA A 110 11.40 3.39 -4.65
C ALA A 110 10.69 2.62 -3.54
N ALA A 111 10.54 1.29 -3.69
CA ALA A 111 9.93 0.46 -2.65
C ALA A 111 10.70 0.50 -1.33
N ALA A 112 12.05 0.45 -1.36
CA ALA A 112 12.89 0.53 -0.17
C ALA A 112 12.72 1.89 0.54
N PHE A 113 12.69 2.97 -0.23
CA PHE A 113 12.46 4.32 0.28
C PHE A 113 11.07 4.45 0.92
N SER A 114 10.00 4.05 0.21
CA SER A 114 8.63 4.12 0.71
C SER A 114 8.42 3.24 1.95
N TYR A 115 8.97 2.03 1.95
CA TYR A 115 8.97 1.12 3.11
C TYR A 115 9.65 1.76 4.32
N GLY A 116 10.89 2.21 4.15
CA GLY A 116 11.66 2.87 5.20
C GLY A 116 10.91 4.06 5.78
N ARG A 117 10.46 4.98 4.91
CA ARG A 117 9.74 6.19 5.30
C ARG A 117 8.50 5.92 6.15
N ILE A 118 7.74 4.86 5.86
CA ILE A 118 6.42 4.61 6.45
C ILE A 118 6.46 3.69 7.66
N PHE A 119 7.34 2.68 7.69
CA PHE A 119 7.36 1.66 8.74
C PHE A 119 8.43 1.91 9.81
N TYR A 120 9.46 2.72 9.51
CA TYR A 120 10.52 3.02 10.48
C TYR A 120 10.03 3.67 11.78
N PRO A 121 9.07 4.62 11.80
CA PRO A 121 8.62 5.21 13.06
C PRO A 121 7.91 4.21 13.98
N SER A 122 7.24 3.21 13.42
CA SER A 122 6.49 2.20 14.19
C SER A 122 7.32 0.96 14.53
N ASP A 123 8.29 0.61 13.69
CA ASP A 123 9.12 -0.59 13.81
C ASP A 123 10.55 -0.27 13.32
N LYS A 124 11.28 0.53 14.10
CA LYS A 124 12.63 0.96 13.74
C LYS A 124 13.56 -0.22 13.50
N SER A 125 13.65 -1.13 14.47
CA SER A 125 14.58 -2.27 14.41
C SER A 125 14.26 -3.19 13.25
N GLY A 126 12.99 -3.58 13.07
CA GLY A 126 12.58 -4.44 11.96
C GLY A 126 12.83 -3.79 10.61
N THR A 127 12.49 -2.50 10.48
CA THR A 127 12.69 -1.74 9.24
C THR A 127 14.18 -1.61 8.90
N GLU A 128 15.05 -1.28 9.87
CA GLU A 128 16.50 -1.20 9.64
C GLU A 128 17.09 -2.56 9.28
N ASN A 129 16.73 -3.61 10.03
CA ASN A 129 17.24 -4.97 9.79
C ASN A 129 16.83 -5.48 8.41
N PHE A 130 15.62 -5.15 7.93
CA PHE A 130 15.19 -5.49 6.58
C PHE A 130 16.04 -4.75 5.54
N LEU A 131 16.16 -3.42 5.64
CA LEU A 131 16.89 -2.60 4.67
C LEU A 131 18.39 -2.93 4.63
N LEU A 132 19.01 -3.20 5.79
CA LEU A 132 20.44 -3.52 5.88
C LEU A 132 20.85 -4.74 5.04
N LYS A 133 19.95 -5.72 4.85
CA LYS A 133 20.19 -6.90 3.98
C LYS A 133 20.57 -6.51 2.54
N PHE A 134 20.12 -5.34 2.09
CA PHE A 134 20.32 -4.86 0.73
C PHE A 134 21.37 -3.76 0.63
N SER A 135 21.97 -3.34 1.74
CA SER A 135 22.95 -2.24 1.78
C SER A 135 24.24 -2.54 1.01
N GLY A 136 24.58 -3.81 0.82
CA GLY A 136 25.71 -4.28 0.00
C GLY A 136 25.34 -4.69 -1.43
N ASN A 137 24.07 -4.55 -1.84
CA ASN A 137 23.65 -4.93 -3.20
C ASN A 137 24.22 -3.95 -4.23
N GLU A 138 24.80 -4.47 -5.32
CA GLU A 138 25.47 -3.65 -6.34
C GLU A 138 24.57 -2.63 -7.04
N ARG A 139 23.26 -2.91 -7.16
CA ARG A 139 22.32 -2.09 -7.95
C ARG A 139 21.53 -1.11 -7.11
N ILE A 140 21.27 -1.44 -5.84
CA ILE A 140 20.40 -0.65 -4.94
C ILE A 140 21.07 -0.23 -3.62
N GLY A 141 22.24 -0.77 -3.30
CA GLY A 141 22.89 -0.61 -1.99
C GLY A 141 23.16 0.85 -1.62
N GLY A 142 23.65 1.66 -2.56
CA GLY A 142 23.88 3.09 -2.32
C GLY A 142 22.61 3.86 -1.95
N SER A 143 21.50 3.59 -2.65
CA SER A 143 20.19 4.21 -2.36
C SER A 143 19.63 3.73 -1.01
N VAL A 144 19.79 2.45 -0.68
CA VAL A 144 19.38 1.88 0.59
C VAL A 144 20.18 2.48 1.76
N GLN A 145 21.50 2.62 1.62
CA GLN A 145 22.36 3.27 2.60
C GLN A 145 21.97 4.74 2.82
N ASN A 146 21.68 5.48 1.75
CA ASN A 146 21.20 6.85 1.83
C ASN A 146 19.86 6.93 2.58
N THR A 147 18.91 6.04 2.26
CA THR A 147 17.62 5.93 2.96
C THR A 147 17.82 5.67 4.45
N LEU A 148 18.64 4.68 4.81
CA LEU A 148 18.97 4.37 6.20
C LEU A 148 19.58 5.57 6.93
N ARG A 149 20.50 6.30 6.29
CA ARG A 149 21.12 7.50 6.86
C ARG A 149 20.08 8.61 7.11
N GLU A 150 19.18 8.86 6.16
CA GLU A 150 18.14 9.87 6.30
C GLU A 150 17.11 9.52 7.38
N LEU A 151 16.77 8.25 7.52
CA LEU A 151 15.91 7.74 8.60
C LEU A 151 16.56 7.94 9.97
N ARG A 152 17.83 7.56 10.12
CA ARG A 152 18.60 7.70 11.37
C ARG A 152 18.79 9.15 11.80
N THR A 153 18.98 10.05 10.83
CA THR A 153 19.15 11.48 11.07
C THR A 153 17.83 12.24 11.20
N GLY A 154 16.68 11.57 11.04
CA GLY A 154 15.36 12.21 11.09
C GLY A 154 15.09 13.17 9.93
N LYS A 155 15.94 13.18 8.90
CA LYS A 155 15.74 14.00 7.69
C LYS A 155 14.56 13.50 6.87
N LEU A 156 14.31 12.18 6.90
CA LEU A 156 13.18 11.59 6.21
C LEU A 156 11.93 11.66 7.10
N LYS A 157 11.02 12.58 6.78
CA LYS A 157 9.74 12.71 7.49
C LYS A 157 8.78 11.61 7.07
N SER A 158 8.22 10.91 8.06
CA SER A 158 7.08 10.03 7.84
C SER A 158 5.79 10.84 7.88
N VAL A 159 5.17 11.00 6.72
CA VAL A 159 3.84 11.62 6.62
C VAL A 159 2.94 10.62 5.92
N ARG A 160 1.91 10.15 6.65
CA ARG A 160 0.79 9.38 6.10
C ARG A 160 -0.35 10.35 5.81
N PHE A 161 -0.53 10.68 4.54
CA PHE A 161 -1.58 11.57 4.08
C PHE A 161 -2.96 10.93 4.27
N SER A 162 -3.09 9.63 4.05
CA SER A 162 -4.30 8.85 4.32
C SER A 162 -4.83 9.06 5.75
N ASP A 163 -3.95 9.01 6.76
CA ASP A 163 -4.33 9.24 8.16
C ASP A 163 -4.76 10.68 8.43
N ARG A 164 -4.13 11.65 7.77
CA ARG A 164 -4.53 13.07 7.86
C ARG A 164 -5.92 13.27 7.25
N ILE A 165 -6.17 12.73 6.06
CA ILE A 165 -7.46 12.79 5.36
C ILE A 165 -8.56 12.13 6.22
N LYS A 166 -8.31 10.94 6.78
CA LYS A 166 -9.23 10.27 7.71
C LYS A 166 -9.60 11.18 8.90
N LYS A 167 -8.60 11.80 9.54
CA LYS A 167 -8.82 12.71 10.68
C LYS A 167 -9.60 13.96 10.29
N GLU A 168 -9.30 14.56 9.15
CA GLU A 168 -10.02 15.73 8.61
C GLU A 168 -11.50 15.41 8.37
N ASN A 169 -11.80 14.27 7.75
CA ASN A 169 -13.17 13.83 7.49
C ASN A 169 -13.97 13.57 8.78
N VAL A 170 -13.36 12.92 9.78
CA VAL A 170 -14.01 12.71 11.09
C VAL A 170 -14.31 14.04 11.78
N LYS A 171 -13.40 15.01 11.71
CA LYS A 171 -13.62 16.34 12.29
C LYS A 171 -14.78 17.07 11.61
N LYS A 172 -14.86 17.01 10.28
CA LYS A 172 -15.95 17.62 9.50
C LYS A 172 -17.32 17.02 9.84
N LEU A 173 -17.40 15.69 9.96
CA LEU A 173 -18.64 15.02 10.36
C LEU A 173 -19.10 15.42 11.78
N LYS A 174 -18.16 15.56 12.71
CA LYS A 174 -18.45 16.01 14.09
C LYS A 174 -18.96 17.45 14.11
N SER A 175 -18.35 18.37 13.37
CA SER A 175 -18.78 19.78 13.33
C SER A 175 -20.16 19.96 12.68
N GLU A 176 -20.45 19.23 11.60
CA GLU A 176 -21.77 19.23 10.96
C GLU A 176 -22.86 18.67 11.89
N THR A 177 -22.54 17.63 12.66
CA THR A 177 -23.47 17.04 13.64
C THR A 177 -23.77 17.99 14.80
N LEU A 178 -22.77 18.73 15.28
CA LEU A 178 -22.94 19.76 16.31
C LEU A 178 -23.79 20.93 15.82
N LYS A 179 -23.55 21.39 14.59
CA LYS A 179 -24.35 22.46 13.97
C LYS A 179 -25.83 22.07 13.82
N LYS A 180 -26.11 20.83 13.40
CA LYS A 180 -27.49 20.32 13.30
C LYS A 180 -28.20 20.21 14.67
N ARG A 181 -27.47 19.89 15.75
CA ARG A 181 -28.04 19.84 17.10
C ARG A 181 -28.41 21.22 17.64
N ASN A 182 -27.54 22.21 17.46
CA ASN A 182 -27.81 23.58 17.93
C ASN A 182 -29.00 24.22 17.19
N VAL A 183 -29.12 23.99 15.87
CA VAL A 183 -30.29 24.48 15.09
C VAL A 183 -31.62 23.84 15.52
N LYS A 184 -31.60 22.62 16.06
CA LYS A 184 -32.80 21.94 16.56
C LYS A 184 -33.18 22.41 17.98
N SER A 185 -32.19 22.77 18.79
CA SER A 185 -32.36 23.36 20.13
C SER A 185 -33.01 24.73 20.06
N ASP A 186 -32.60 25.60 19.14
CA ASP A 186 -33.13 26.97 19.03
C ASP A 186 -34.54 27.07 18.40
N ARG A 187 -35.12 25.93 18.01
CA ARG A 187 -36.47 25.84 17.41
C ARG A 187 -37.48 25.08 18.28
N SER A 188 -37.10 24.71 19.50
CA SER A 188 -37.94 24.04 20.50
C SER A 188 -38.27 25.02 21.63
#